data_AF-A0A5B2Z200-F1
#
_entry.id   AF-A0A5B2Z200-F1
#
_cell.length_a   1.000
_cell.length_b   1.000
_cell.length_c   1.000
_cell.angle_alpha   90.00
_cell.angle_beta   90.00
_cell.angle_gamma   90.00
#
_symmetry.space_group_name_H-M   'P 1'
#
loop_
_entity.id
_entity.type
_entity.pdbx_description
1 polymer ?
#
loop_
_entity_poly.entity_id
_entity_poly.type
_entity_poly.pdbx_seq_one_letter_code
_entity_poly.pdbx_strand_id
1 'polypeptide(L)'
;MKVNLEIIKMFLPALFFAVVVATQYFLSRTGNKFIGSIIPVIAVIVITYLHITGFLQLKLIGTIILTVILLLFLYVEWDRAQKDNEKKAKNEMNKMKSKDLK
;
A
#
# COMPACT_ATOMS: atom_id res chain seq x y z
N MET A 1 4.11 -11.67 34.06
CA MET A 1 3.18 -11.14 33.03
C MET A 1 3.70 -9.84 32.37
N LYS A 2 4.98 -9.79 31.95
CA LYS A 2 5.56 -8.63 31.22
C LYS A 2 6.12 -9.05 29.84
N VAL A 3 6.64 -10.27 29.75
CA VAL A 3 7.22 -10.86 28.53
C VAL A 3 6.23 -10.87 27.35
N ASN A 4 4.95 -11.17 27.58
CA ASN A 4 3.95 -11.20 26.49
C ASN A 4 3.72 -9.83 25.86
N LEU A 5 3.80 -8.74 26.62
CA LEU A 5 3.54 -7.39 26.11
C LEU A 5 4.74 -6.84 25.33
N GLU A 6 5.96 -7.17 25.76
CA GLU A 6 7.21 -6.83 25.07
C GLU A 6 7.28 -7.50 23.69
N ILE A 7 6.95 -8.79 23.63
CA ILE A 7 6.88 -9.55 22.38
C ILE A 7 5.83 -8.95 21.42
N ILE A 8 4.64 -8.64 21.91
CA ILE A 8 3.59 -8.02 21.09
C ILE A 8 4.09 -6.68 20.53
N LYS A 9 4.71 -5.82 21.34
CA LYS A 9 5.26 -4.53 20.89
C LYS A 9 6.37 -4.69 19.85
N MET A 10 7.15 -5.76 19.92
CA MET A 10 8.20 -6.07 18.95
C MET A 10 7.64 -6.44 17.58
N PHE A 11 6.54 -7.20 17.53
CA PHE A 11 5.97 -7.70 16.27
C PHE A 11 4.83 -6.84 15.71
N LEU A 12 4.19 -6.00 16.53
CA LEU A 12 3.07 -5.15 16.13
C LEU A 12 3.38 -4.24 14.92
N PRO A 13 4.55 -3.58 14.83
CA PRO A 13 4.89 -2.76 13.67
C PRO A 13 5.03 -3.57 12.38
N ALA A 14 5.63 -4.77 12.46
CA ALA A 14 5.82 -5.65 11.32
C ALA A 14 4.48 -6.22 10.80
N LEU A 15 3.60 -6.61 11.72
CA LEU A 15 2.25 -7.07 11.37
C LEU A 15 1.43 -5.95 10.73
N PHE A 16 1.51 -4.75 11.28
CA PHE A 16 0.85 -3.57 10.72
C PHE A 16 1.34 -3.27 9.30
N PHE A 17 2.67 -3.31 9.09
CA PHE A 17 3.27 -3.13 7.77
C PHE A 17 2.76 -4.16 6.76
N ALA A 18 2.72 -5.45 7.14
CA ALA A 18 2.21 -6.52 6.29
C ALA A 18 0.74 -6.33 5.90
N VAL A 19 -0.10 -5.89 6.85
CA VAL A 19 -1.52 -5.60 6.59
C VAL A 19 -1.68 -4.42 5.64
N VAL A 20 -0.90 -3.35 5.80
CA VAL A 20 -0.94 -2.20 4.88
C VAL A 20 -0.56 -2.61 3.47
N VAL A 21 0.52 -3.39 3.31
CA VAL A 21 0.98 -3.86 1.99
C VAL A 21 -0.04 -4.81 1.35
N ALA A 22 -0.58 -5.77 2.10
CA ALA A 22 -1.59 -6.68 1.59
C ALA A 22 -2.85 -5.92 1.15
N THR A 23 -3.33 -5.01 1.99
CA THR A 23 -4.52 -4.19 1.71
C THR A 23 -4.28 -3.30 0.48
N GLN A 24 -3.10 -2.69 0.37
CA GLN A 24 -2.72 -1.92 -0.81
C GLN A 24 -2.74 -2.75 -2.10
N TYR A 25 -2.19 -3.96 -2.06
CA TYR A 25 -2.16 -4.86 -3.20
C TYR A 25 -3.56 -5.26 -3.69
N PHE A 26 -4.48 -5.55 -2.77
CA PHE A 26 -5.86 -5.86 -3.14
C PHE A 26 -6.59 -4.64 -3.71
N LEU A 27 -6.43 -3.47 -3.07
CA LEU A 27 -7.12 -2.24 -3.46
C LEU A 27 -6.63 -1.68 -4.79
N SER A 28 -5.35 -1.86 -5.12
CA SER A 28 -4.80 -1.46 -6.43
C SER A 28 -5.38 -2.28 -7.59
N ARG A 29 -5.84 -3.52 -7.32
CA ARG A 29 -6.40 -4.43 -8.32
C ARG A 29 -7.91 -4.35 -8.51
N THR A 30 -8.62 -3.60 -7.67
CA THR A 30 -10.10 -3.44 -7.74
C THR A 30 -10.62 -2.70 -8.99
N GLY A 31 -9.75 -2.23 -9.89
CA GLY A 31 -10.13 -1.52 -11.11
C GLY A 31 -10.52 -0.04 -10.91
N ASN A 32 -10.78 0.39 -9.66
CA ASN A 32 -11.02 1.79 -9.32
C ASN A 32 -9.72 2.47 -8.85
N LYS A 33 -9.25 3.45 -9.65
CA LYS A 33 -8.03 4.23 -9.40
C LYS A 33 -8.02 4.91 -8.02
N PHE A 34 -9.17 5.39 -7.54
CA PHE A 34 -9.29 6.14 -6.28
C PHE A 34 -9.16 5.26 -5.03
N ILE A 35 -9.52 3.99 -5.14
CA ILE A 35 -9.51 3.07 -3.98
C ILE A 35 -8.07 2.72 -3.59
N GLY A 36 -7.17 2.59 -4.57
CA GLY A 36 -5.75 2.33 -4.33
C GLY A 36 -4.96 3.52 -3.76
N SER A 37 -5.42 4.76 -3.99
CA SER A 37 -4.74 5.98 -3.52
C SER A 37 -5.09 6.38 -2.09
N ILE A 38 -6.10 5.77 -1.47
CA ILE A 38 -6.43 5.93 -0.05
C ILE A 38 -5.31 5.37 0.85
N ILE A 39 -4.63 4.31 0.42
CA ILE A 39 -3.63 3.62 1.24
C ILE A 39 -2.39 4.46 1.54
N PRO A 40 -1.80 5.19 0.57
CA PRO A 40 -0.79 6.21 0.85
C PRO A 40 -1.16 7.16 2.00
N VAL A 41 -2.41 7.62 2.08
CA VAL A 41 -2.86 8.54 3.14
C VAL A 41 -2.88 7.85 4.51
N ILE A 42 -3.42 6.63 4.57
CA ILE A 42 -3.44 5.82 5.80
C ILE A 42 -2.01 5.53 6.28
N ALA A 43 -1.09 5.22 5.37
CA ALA A 43 0.31 4.95 5.70
C ALA A 43 0.98 6.16 6.37
N VAL A 44 0.74 7.38 5.88
CA VAL A 44 1.26 8.62 6.50
C VAL A 44 0.70 8.78 7.91
N ILE A 45 -0.62 8.66 8.10
CA ILE A 45 -1.27 8.80 9.41
C ILE A 45 -0.64 7.86 10.44
N VAL A 46 -0.40 6.60 10.05
CA VAL A 46 0.16 5.63 11.00
C VAL A 46 1.64 5.88 11.28
N ILE A 47 2.46 6.22 10.28
CA ILE A 47 3.86 6.59 10.55
C ILE A 47 3.92 7.81 11.48
N THR A 48 3.10 8.83 11.24
CA THR A 48 3.01 9.99 12.12
C THR A 48 2.63 9.58 13.54
N TYR A 49 1.61 8.73 13.71
CA TYR A 49 1.20 8.21 15.02
C TYR A 49 2.34 7.45 15.72
N LEU A 50 3.04 6.55 15.01
CA LEU A 50 4.17 5.78 15.54
C LEU A 50 5.38 6.64 15.90
N HIS A 51 5.56 7.77 15.20
CA HIS A 51 6.61 8.73 15.50
C HIS A 51 6.30 9.51 16.79
N ILE A 52 5.10 10.09 16.91
CA ILE A 52 4.73 10.91 18.08
C ILE A 52 4.63 10.10 19.38
N THR A 53 4.30 8.81 19.28
CA THR A 53 4.22 7.88 20.42
C THR A 53 5.59 7.30 20.81
N GLY A 54 6.66 7.65 20.08
CA GLY A 54 8.01 7.17 20.35
C GLY A 54 8.28 5.72 19.95
N PHE A 55 7.32 5.03 19.33
CA PHE A 55 7.50 3.64 18.88
C PHE A 55 8.56 3.51 17.78
N LEU A 56 8.63 4.48 16.87
CA LEU A 56 9.58 4.45 15.75
C LEU A 56 11.04 4.67 16.18
N GLN A 57 11.27 5.30 17.35
CA GLN A 57 12.60 5.68 17.88
C GLN A 57 13.52 6.42 16.88
N LEU A 58 12.98 6.89 15.75
CA LEU A 58 13.70 7.66 14.74
C LEU A 58 13.59 9.15 15.05
N LYS A 59 14.63 9.91 14.71
CA LYS A 59 14.53 11.38 14.60
C LYS A 59 13.55 11.76 13.48
N LEU A 60 13.02 12.98 13.53
CA LEU A 60 12.07 13.49 12.55
C LEU A 60 12.57 13.31 11.10
N ILE A 61 13.85 13.62 10.84
CA ILE A 61 14.45 13.47 9.51
C ILE A 61 14.43 12.01 9.01
N GLY A 62 14.70 11.04 9.89
CA GLY A 62 14.67 9.62 9.56
C GLY A 62 13.26 9.14 9.27
N THR A 63 12.28 9.68 10.00
CA THR A 63 10.85 9.38 9.78
C THR A 63 10.37 9.92 8.44
N ILE A 64 10.79 11.14 8.06
CA ILE A 64 10.47 11.72 6.75
C ILE A 64 11.05 10.86 5.62
N ILE A 65 12.33 10.49 5.70
CA ILE A 65 12.99 9.65 4.69
C ILE A 65 12.26 8.32 4.54
N LEU A 66 11.95 7.65 5.67
CA LEU A 66 11.20 6.40 5.68
C LEU A 66 9.82 6.54 5.02
N THR A 67 9.11 7.62 5.34
CA THR A 67 7.78 7.91 4.77
C THR A 67 7.87 8.12 3.27
N VAL A 68 8.84 8.88 2.79
CA VAL A 68 9.04 9.13 1.35
C VAL A 68 9.34 7.83 0.60
N ILE A 69 10.24 7.01 1.12
CA ILE A 69 10.58 5.71 0.51
C ILE A 69 9.34 4.81 0.44
N LEU A 70 8.58 4.72 1.52
CA LEU A 70 7.35 3.93 1.57
C LEU A 70 6.32 4.42 0.54
N LEU A 71 6.09 5.73 0.47
CA LEU A 71 5.13 6.32 -0.46
C LEU A 71 5.53 6.09 -1.92
N LEU A 72 6.82 6.22 -2.25
CA LEU A 72 7.33 5.91 -3.59
C LEU A 72 7.08 4.44 -3.95
N PHE A 73 7.32 3.52 -3.01
CA PHE A 73 7.07 2.10 -3.23
C PHE A 73 5.58 1.82 -3.49
N LEU A 74 4.69 2.37 -2.65
CA LEU A 74 3.24 2.22 -2.82
C LEU A 74 2.76 2.80 -4.16
N TYR A 75 3.31 3.95 -4.57
CA TYR A 75 2.97 4.57 -5.85
C TYR A 75 3.39 3.72 -7.04
N VAL A 76 4.61 3.19 -7.04
CA VAL A 76 5.12 2.32 -8.11
C VAL A 76 4.25 1.07 -8.26
N GLU A 77 3.88 0.43 -7.16
CA GLU A 77 3.05 -0.77 -7.19
C GLU A 77 1.62 -0.46 -7.69
N TRP A 78 1.06 0.68 -7.27
CA TRP A 78 -0.25 1.12 -7.74
C TRP A 78 -0.25 1.43 -9.25
N ASP A 79 0.75 2.16 -9.75
CA ASP A 79 0.86 2.50 -11.17
C ASP A 79 0.96 1.24 -12.04
N ARG A 80 1.76 0.27 -11.60
CA ARG A 80 1.84 -1.05 -12.27
C ARG A 80 0.49 -1.75 -12.31
N ALA A 81 -0.23 -1.80 -11.19
CA ALA A 81 -1.54 -2.43 -11.13
C ALA A 81 -2.58 -1.75 -12.04
N GLN A 82 -2.57 -0.42 -12.14
CA GLN A 82 -3.47 0.31 -13.03
C GLN A 82 -3.17 0.02 -14.50
N LYS A 83 -1.90 0.03 -14.89
CA LYS A 83 -1.48 -0.30 -16.27
C LYS A 83 -1.88 -1.72 -16.67
N ASP A 84 -1.74 -2.68 -15.74
CA ASP A 84 -2.15 -4.07 -15.98
C ASP A 84 -3.67 -4.19 -16.19
N ASN A 85 -4.46 -3.47 -15.39
CA ASN A 85 -5.92 -3.46 -15.53
C ASN A 85 -6.34 -2.82 -16.87
N GLU A 86 -5.74 -1.69 -17.25
CA GLU A 86 -5.99 -1.04 -18.54
C GLU A 86 -5.63 -1.95 -19.72
N LYS A 87 -4.50 -2.66 -19.65
CA LYS A 87 -4.08 -3.63 -20.66
C LYS A 87 -5.05 -4.80 -20.78
N LYS A 88 -5.53 -5.33 -19.65
CA LYS A 88 -6.55 -6.40 -19.63
C LYS A 88 -7.86 -5.94 -20.26
N ALA A 89 -8.37 -4.77 -19.87
CA ALA A 89 -9.59 -4.19 -20.43
C ALA A 89 -9.49 -3.99 -21.95
N LYS A 90 -8.34 -3.48 -22.43
CA LYS A 90 -8.09 -3.31 -23.87
C LYS A 90 -8.06 -4.65 -24.61
N ASN A 91 -7.46 -5.68 -24.03
CA ASN A 91 -7.42 -7.02 -24.62
C ASN A 91 -8.80 -7.68 -24.67
N GLU A 92 -9.61 -7.52 -23.63
CA GLU A 92 -10.99 -8.02 -23.60
C GLU A 92 -11.87 -7.33 -24.65
N MET A 93 -11.77 -5.99 -24.77
CA MET A 93 -12.46 -5.24 -25.81
C MET A 93 -12.04 -5.67 -27.22
N ASN A 94 -10.76 -5.89 -27.47
CA ASN A 94 -10.27 -6.37 -28.77
C ASN A 94 -10.80 -7.76 -29.10
N LYS A 95 -10.91 -8.66 -28.11
CA LYS A 95 -11.53 -9.99 -28.30
C LYS A 95 -13.01 -9.86 -28.65
N MET A 96 -13.75 -8.97 -28.00
CA MET A 96 -15.16 -8.71 -28.31
C MET A 96 -15.33 -8.19 -29.75
N LYS A 97 -14.58 -7.15 -30.14
CA LYS A 97 -14.59 -6.61 -31.51
C LYS A 97 -14.27 -7.67 -32.57
N SER A 98 -13.29 -8.54 -32.31
CA SER A 98 -12.90 -9.60 -33.25
C SER A 98 -13.98 -10.65 -33.48
N LYS A 99 -14.89 -10.83 -32.50
CA LYS A 99 -16.03 -11.74 -32.60
C LYS A 99 -17.23 -11.09 -33.27
N ASP A 100 -17.46 -9.81 -33.01
CA ASP A 100 -18.55 -9.03 -33.62
C ASP A 100 -18.32 -8.74 -35.12
N LEU A 101 -17.06 -8.63 -35.54
CA LEU A 101 -16.68 -8.39 -36.93
C LEU A 101 -16.66 -9.67 -37.80
N LYS A 102 -16.95 -10.83 -37.21
CA LYS A 102 -17.08 -12.12 -37.90
C LYS A 102 -18.55 -12.49 -38.04
#